data_AF-T0YTY8-F1
#
_entry.id   AF-T0YTY8-F1
#
_cell.length_a   1.000
_cell.length_b   1.000
_cell.length_c   1.000
_cell.angle_alpha   90.00
_cell.angle_beta   90.00
_cell.angle_gamma   90.00
#
_symmetry.space_group_name_H-M   'P 1'
#
loop_
_entity.id
_entity.type
_entity.pdbx_description
1 polymer ?
#
loop_
_entity_poly.entity_id
_entity_poly.type
_entity_poly.pdbx_seq_one_letter_code
_entity_poly.pdbx_strand_id
1 'polypeptide(L)'
;MKAEEAYSIRLASEVSVENGLAYYTVTWIEGNEYRSSIFRFDGKKEERVTFGGHEKKPKVINGSLYFISYTKEEETLYVIEGMSEPRKLYSNKSIGKFILAGDRLLAIVQDKGDKEAPFIASKLKYRFDSQGFLRTRKRLAEISPKIRDLVQGDFD
;
A
#
# COMPACT_ATOMS: atom_id res chain seq x y z
N MET A 1 -10.66 5.43 -29.37
CA MET A 1 -9.29 5.52 -28.81
C MET A 1 -9.29 4.77 -27.50
N LYS A 2 -8.37 3.81 -27.32
CA LYS A 2 -8.15 3.20 -26.01
C LYS A 2 -7.35 4.16 -25.12
N ALA A 3 -7.55 4.12 -23.80
CA ALA A 3 -6.85 5.01 -22.87
C ALA A 3 -5.31 4.86 -22.99
N GLU A 4 -4.83 3.63 -23.21
CA GLU A 4 -3.42 3.30 -23.45
C GLU A 4 -2.80 4.01 -24.68
N GLU A 5 -3.58 4.20 -25.76
CA GLU A 5 -3.12 4.88 -26.98
C GLU A 5 -3.05 6.41 -26.80
N ALA A 6 -3.84 6.95 -25.87
CA ALA A 6 -3.89 8.38 -25.57
C ALA A 6 -2.89 8.79 -24.47
N TYR A 7 -2.56 7.87 -23.55
CA TYR A 7 -1.75 8.13 -22.36
C TYR A 7 -0.77 6.97 -22.11
N SER A 8 0.32 6.90 -22.88
CA SER A 8 1.37 5.88 -22.77
C SER A 8 2.42 6.18 -21.68
N ILE A 9 2.09 7.00 -20.68
CA ILE A 9 3.03 7.47 -19.66
C ILE A 9 3.24 6.41 -18.59
N ARG A 10 4.51 6.18 -18.22
CA ARG A 10 4.90 5.40 -17.04
C ARG A 10 5.39 6.35 -15.95
N LEU A 11 4.84 6.22 -14.75
CA LEU A 11 5.11 7.12 -13.62
C LEU A 11 5.83 6.36 -12.50
N ALA A 12 7.03 6.81 -12.15
CA ALA A 12 7.78 6.32 -11.00
C ALA A 12 7.43 7.12 -9.73
N SER A 13 7.21 6.42 -8.62
CA SER A 13 6.82 7.01 -7.33
C SER A 13 7.23 6.14 -6.15
N GLU A 14 7.03 6.65 -4.92
CA GLU A 14 7.20 5.88 -3.67
C GLU A 14 8.58 5.23 -3.51
N VAL A 15 9.64 6.04 -3.68
CA VAL A 15 11.03 5.59 -3.61
C VAL A 15 11.44 5.18 -2.19
N SER A 16 12.11 4.03 -2.07
CA SER A 16 12.83 3.56 -0.89
C SER A 16 14.26 3.19 -1.29
N VAL A 17 15.24 3.55 -0.47
CA VAL A 17 16.66 3.29 -0.75
C VAL A 17 17.30 2.56 0.42
N GLU A 18 18.05 1.49 0.13
CA GLU A 18 18.89 0.79 1.11
C GLU A 18 20.13 0.21 0.41
N ASN A 19 21.30 0.34 1.02
CA ASN A 19 22.57 -0.23 0.52
C ASN A 19 22.89 0.08 -0.97
N GLY A 20 22.59 1.30 -1.42
CA GLY A 20 22.84 1.72 -2.81
C GLY A 20 21.83 1.20 -3.83
N LEU A 21 20.80 0.47 -3.40
CA LEU A 21 19.70 0.02 -4.25
C LEU A 21 18.48 0.91 -4.01
N ALA A 22 17.90 1.43 -5.10
CA ALA A 22 16.63 2.15 -5.08
C ALA A 22 15.50 1.20 -5.50
N TYR A 23 14.42 1.22 -4.74
CA TYR A 23 13.18 0.50 -5.02
C TYR A 23 12.05 1.52 -5.16
N TYR A 24 11.21 1.36 -6.16
CA TYR A 24 10.14 2.32 -6.44
C TYR A 24 9.00 1.64 -7.18
N THR A 25 7.83 2.26 -7.10
CA THR A 25 6.65 1.81 -7.82
C THR A 25 6.58 2.50 -9.17
N VAL A 26 6.46 1.72 -10.23
CA VAL A 26 6.12 2.22 -11.58
C VAL A 26 4.66 1.91 -11.84
N THR A 27 3.89 2.94 -12.22
CA THR A 27 2.48 2.84 -12.57
C THR A 27 2.29 3.16 -14.06
N TRP A 28 1.43 2.40 -14.75
CA TRP A 28 1.11 2.59 -16.17
C TRP A 28 -0.34 2.21 -16.45
N ILE A 29 -0.83 2.54 -17.65
CA ILE A 29 -2.14 2.11 -18.13
C ILE A 29 -1.95 0.89 -19.02
N GLU A 30 -2.73 -0.16 -18.78
CA GLU A 30 -2.80 -1.35 -19.62
C GLU A 30 -4.28 -1.60 -19.95
N GLY A 31 -4.64 -1.49 -21.23
CA GLY A 31 -6.03 -1.46 -21.65
C GLY A 31 -6.79 -0.25 -21.08
N ASN A 32 -7.63 -0.51 -20.07
CA ASN A 32 -8.45 0.49 -19.39
C ASN A 32 -8.22 0.52 -17.87
N GLU A 33 -7.17 -0.13 -17.37
CA GLU A 33 -6.87 -0.19 -15.93
C GLU A 33 -5.47 0.34 -15.63
N TYR A 34 -5.30 0.92 -14.44
CA TYR A 34 -3.99 1.24 -13.91
C TYR A 34 -3.32 -0.01 -13.35
N ARG A 35 -2.12 -0.28 -13.85
CA ARG A 35 -1.21 -1.32 -13.37
C ARG A 35 -0.06 -0.68 -12.62
N SER A 36 0.49 -1.41 -11.66
CA SER A 36 1.66 -0.99 -10.93
C SER A 36 2.54 -2.17 -10.55
N SER A 37 3.85 -1.96 -10.54
CA SER A 37 4.82 -2.94 -10.03
C SER A 37 6.04 -2.26 -9.44
N ILE A 38 6.77 -3.01 -8.64
CA ILE A 38 7.98 -2.54 -7.98
C ILE A 38 9.17 -2.85 -8.88
N PHE A 39 10.01 -1.85 -9.05
CA PHE A 39 11.27 -1.93 -9.76
C PHE A 39 12.42 -1.67 -8.80
N ARG A 40 13.58 -2.23 -9.11
CA ARG A 40 14.85 -2.02 -8.43
C ARG A 40 15.85 -1.43 -9.41
N PHE A 41 16.65 -0.48 -8.92
CA PHE A 41 17.72 0.17 -9.67
C PHE A 41 18.99 0.26 -8.81
N ASP A 42 20.13 -0.13 -9.40
CA ASP A 42 21.45 -0.15 -8.73
C ASP A 42 22.38 0.99 -9.18
N GLY A 43 21.86 1.97 -9.92
CA GLY A 43 22.66 3.02 -10.56
C GLY A 43 23.06 2.73 -12.01
N LYS A 44 22.87 1.49 -12.50
CA LYS A 44 23.23 1.08 -13.86
C LYS A 44 22.10 0.32 -14.56
N LYS A 45 21.45 -0.60 -13.85
CA LYS A 45 20.43 -1.50 -14.39
C LYS A 45 19.15 -1.37 -13.59
N GLU A 46 18.04 -1.27 -14.32
CA GLU A 46 16.69 -1.39 -13.78
C GLU A 46 16.16 -2.81 -13.99
N GLU A 47 15.45 -3.34 -13.00
CA GLU A 47 14.75 -4.62 -13.10
C GLU A 47 13.41 -4.58 -12.38
N ARG A 48 12.45 -5.37 -12.90
CA ARG A 48 11.14 -5.54 -12.28
C ARG A 48 11.23 -6.62 -11.19
N VAL A 49 10.76 -6.30 -9.99
CA VAL A 49 10.81 -7.19 -8.81
C VAL A 49 9.48 -7.90 -8.59
N THR A 50 8.35 -7.22 -8.81
CA THR A 50 7.01 -7.79 -8.63
C THR A 50 6.26 -7.88 -9.95
N PHE A 51 5.42 -8.90 -10.10
CA PHE A 51 4.77 -9.24 -11.37
C PHE A 51 3.24 -9.33 -11.31
N GLY A 52 2.61 -9.07 -10.15
CA GLY A 52 1.16 -9.17 -10.00
C GLY A 52 0.38 -8.00 -10.64
N GLY A 53 1.05 -6.87 -10.90
CA GLY A 53 0.47 -5.73 -11.62
C GLY A 53 -0.39 -4.80 -10.76
N HIS A 54 -0.42 -5.00 -9.44
CA HIS A 54 -1.06 -4.12 -8.48
C HIS A 54 -0.24 -4.03 -7.19
N GLU A 55 1.00 -3.56 -7.30
CA GLU A 55 1.91 -3.41 -6.16
C GLU A 55 2.38 -1.98 -5.94
N LYS A 56 2.47 -1.57 -4.67
CA LYS A 56 2.86 -0.21 -4.27
C LYS A 56 3.60 -0.18 -2.93
N LYS A 57 4.10 1.01 -2.57
CA LYS A 57 4.76 1.33 -1.31
C LYS A 57 5.91 0.40 -0.95
N PRO A 58 6.93 0.24 -1.82
CA PRO A 58 8.11 -0.53 -1.47
C PRO A 58 8.81 0.10 -0.26
N LYS A 59 9.25 -0.74 0.66
CA LYS A 59 10.09 -0.40 1.80
C LYS A 59 11.11 -1.50 1.95
N VAL A 60 12.38 -1.15 1.83
CA VAL A 60 13.47 -2.09 2.12
C VAL A 60 13.94 -1.85 3.53
N ILE A 61 14.00 -2.91 4.32
CA ILE A 61 14.46 -2.86 5.70
C ILE A 61 15.26 -4.14 5.97
N ASN A 62 16.52 -4.00 6.36
CA ASN A 62 17.42 -5.10 6.67
C ASN A 62 17.52 -6.13 5.53
N GLY A 63 17.58 -5.64 4.28
CA GLY A 63 17.67 -6.47 3.07
C GLY A 63 16.37 -7.16 2.66
N SER A 64 15.28 -6.97 3.40
CA SER A 64 13.95 -7.52 3.06
C SER A 64 13.08 -6.46 2.42
N LEU A 65 12.40 -6.81 1.32
CA LEU A 65 11.48 -5.92 0.62
C LEU A 65 10.06 -6.12 1.13
N TYR A 66 9.53 -5.11 1.79
CA TYR A 66 8.13 -5.01 2.17
C TYR A 66 7.35 -4.20 1.14
N PHE A 67 6.12 -4.61 0.85
CA PHE A 67 5.28 -3.88 -0.10
C PHE A 67 3.80 -4.23 0.06
N ILE A 68 2.94 -3.43 -0.55
CA ILE A 68 1.49 -3.66 -0.56
C ILE A 68 1.07 -4.15 -1.93
N SER A 69 0.39 -5.29 -1.99
CA SER A 69 -0.42 -5.69 -3.14
C SER A 69 -1.88 -5.33 -2.89
N TYR A 70 -2.61 -4.91 -3.91
CA TYR A 70 -3.99 -4.43 -3.74
C TYR A 70 -4.95 -4.99 -4.78
N THR A 71 -6.20 -5.12 -4.36
CA THR A 71 -7.36 -5.36 -5.22
C THR A 71 -8.37 -4.24 -5.02
N LYS A 72 -9.53 -4.32 -5.68
CA LYS A 72 -10.65 -3.40 -5.42
C LYS A 72 -11.20 -3.55 -3.99
N GLU A 73 -11.00 -4.71 -3.36
CA GLU A 73 -11.63 -5.06 -2.10
C GLU A 73 -10.68 -4.95 -0.91
N GLU A 74 -9.40 -5.26 -1.07
CA GLU A 74 -8.44 -5.34 0.03
C GLU A 74 -7.02 -4.98 -0.40
N GLU A 75 -6.21 -4.65 0.59
CA GLU A 75 -4.77 -4.43 0.49
C GLU A 75 -4.06 -5.42 1.40
N THR A 76 -2.99 -6.02 0.89
CA THR A 76 -2.20 -7.03 1.59
C THR A 76 -0.74 -6.61 1.66
N LEU A 77 -0.18 -6.55 2.86
CA LEU A 77 1.22 -6.33 3.12
C LEU A 77 2.00 -7.65 2.98
N TYR A 78 3.00 -7.63 2.11
CA TYR A 78 3.90 -8.74 1.83
C TYR A 78 5.34 -8.40 2.24
N VAL A 79 6.14 -9.44 2.40
CA VAL A 79 7.60 -9.36 2.50
C VAL A 79 8.25 -10.36 1.55
N ILE A 80 9.34 -9.96 0.91
CA ILE A 80 10.24 -10.83 0.14
C ILE A 80 11.60 -10.81 0.84
N GLU A 81 12.13 -12.00 1.14
CA GLU A 81 13.39 -12.22 1.82
C GLU A 81 14.35 -12.94 0.86
N GLY A 82 15.31 -12.21 0.28
CA GLY A 82 16.23 -12.76 -0.72
C GLY A 82 15.52 -13.20 -2.01
N MET A 83 15.70 -14.47 -2.40
CA MET A 83 15.11 -15.07 -3.61
C MET A 83 13.84 -15.90 -3.30
N SER A 84 13.24 -15.71 -2.13
CA SER A 84 12.03 -16.44 -1.73
C SER A 84 10.78 -15.93 -2.44
N GLU A 85 9.72 -16.73 -2.44
CA GLU A 85 8.40 -16.24 -2.78
C GLU A 85 7.92 -15.17 -1.77
N PRO A 86 7.04 -14.23 -2.19
CA PRO A 86 6.47 -13.25 -1.28
C PRO A 86 5.62 -13.90 -0.18
N ARG A 87 5.93 -13.59 1.07
CA ARG A 87 5.18 -14.05 2.24
C ARG A 87 4.16 -12.99 2.67
N LYS A 88 2.90 -13.40 2.82
CA LYS A 88 1.82 -12.54 3.33
C LYS A 88 2.03 -12.27 4.82
N LEU A 89 1.97 -11.00 5.22
CA LEU A 89 2.03 -10.58 6.63
C LEU A 89 0.65 -10.20 7.17
N TYR A 90 -0.12 -9.45 6.40
CA TYR A 90 -1.40 -8.90 6.86
C TYR A 90 -2.27 -8.42 5.70
N SER A 91 -3.59 -8.51 5.84
CA SER A 91 -4.56 -7.92 4.90
C SER A 91 -5.56 -7.04 5.65
N ASN A 92 -5.96 -5.94 5.02
CA ASN A 92 -7.10 -5.14 5.45
C ASN A 92 -7.76 -4.44 4.26
N LYS A 93 -8.92 -3.80 4.46
CA LYS A 93 -9.56 -3.00 3.41
C LYS A 93 -8.62 -1.92 2.86
N SER A 94 -7.90 -1.21 3.74
CA SER A 94 -6.79 -0.35 3.33
C SER A 94 -5.68 -0.31 4.37
N ILE A 95 -4.44 -0.23 3.88
CA ILE A 95 -3.20 -0.04 4.62
C ILE A 95 -2.56 1.26 4.09
N GLY A 96 -2.72 2.34 4.84
CA GLY A 96 -2.24 3.67 4.42
C GLY A 96 -0.72 3.82 4.52
N LYS A 97 -0.14 3.29 5.60
CA LYS A 97 1.30 3.33 5.89
C LYS A 97 1.67 2.18 6.80
N PHE A 98 2.89 1.66 6.67
CA PHE A 98 3.48 0.74 7.63
C PHE A 98 4.91 1.15 7.96
N ILE A 99 5.38 0.76 9.15
CA ILE A 99 6.76 0.95 9.63
C ILE A 99 7.18 -0.26 10.47
N LEU A 100 8.49 -0.55 10.50
CA LEU A 100 9.08 -1.39 11.53
C LEU A 100 9.58 -0.51 12.67
N ALA A 101 9.19 -0.84 13.90
CA ALA A 101 9.60 -0.19 15.14
C ALA A 101 10.24 -1.24 16.06
N GLY A 102 11.56 -1.41 15.94
CA GLY A 102 12.24 -2.60 16.46
C GLY A 102 11.71 -3.85 15.74
N ASP A 103 11.34 -4.88 16.50
CA ASP A 103 10.77 -6.12 15.97
C ASP A 103 9.27 -6.04 15.68
N ARG A 104 8.66 -4.86 15.89
CA ARG A 104 7.21 -4.66 15.77
C ARG A 104 6.87 -4.05 14.42
N LEU A 105 5.94 -4.66 13.70
CA LEU A 105 5.36 -4.09 12.49
C LEU A 105 4.11 -3.28 12.85
N LEU A 106 4.16 -1.98 12.62
CA LEU A 106 3.03 -1.08 12.87
C LEU A 106 2.44 -0.62 11.55
N ALA A 107 1.11 -0.59 11.45
CA ALA A 107 0.40 -0.15 10.27
C ALA A 107 -0.75 0.79 10.61
N ILE A 108 -0.91 1.85 9.83
CA ILE A 108 -2.13 2.66 9.81
C ILE A 108 -3.08 2.01 8.82
N VAL A 109 -4.22 1.56 9.33
CA VAL A 109 -5.16 0.74 8.57
C VAL A 109 -6.57 1.28 8.71
N GLN A 110 -7.41 0.96 7.74
CA GLN A 110 -8.82 1.33 7.72
C GLN A 110 -9.64 0.11 7.33
N ASP A 111 -10.61 -0.24 8.17
CA ASP A 111 -11.46 -1.40 7.97
C ASP A 111 -12.57 -1.12 6.95
N LYS A 112 -13.20 -2.21 6.50
CA LYS A 112 -14.38 -2.13 5.63
C LYS A 112 -15.54 -1.55 6.42
N GLY A 113 -16.10 -0.45 5.92
CA GLY A 113 -17.29 0.17 6.48
C GLY A 113 -18.56 -0.53 6.05
N ASP A 114 -19.56 -0.48 6.92
CA ASP A 114 -20.93 -0.78 6.53
C ASP A 114 -21.49 0.40 5.69
N LYS A 115 -21.89 0.09 4.46
CA LYS A 115 -22.46 1.06 3.52
C LYS A 115 -23.92 1.39 3.84
N GLU A 116 -24.63 0.47 4.48
CA GLU A 116 -26.04 0.60 4.82
C GLU A 116 -26.24 1.27 6.19
N ALA A 117 -25.23 1.21 7.07
CA ALA A 117 -25.29 1.87 8.36
C ALA A 117 -25.49 3.39 8.21
N PRO A 118 -26.28 4.05 9.07
CA PRO A 118 -26.32 5.51 9.11
C PRO A 118 -24.94 6.09 9.47
N PHE A 119 -24.54 7.20 8.85
CA PHE A 119 -23.31 7.89 9.19
C PHE A 119 -23.59 9.10 10.08
N ILE A 120 -22.78 9.29 11.12
CA ILE A 120 -22.84 10.46 12.01
C ILE A 120 -21.48 11.16 11.93
N ALA A 121 -21.47 12.41 11.45
CA ALA A 121 -20.27 13.24 11.38
C ALA A 121 -20.44 14.43 12.34
N SER A 122 -19.58 14.51 13.37
CA SER A 122 -19.59 15.58 14.37
C SER A 122 -18.79 16.83 13.95
N LYS A 123 -17.98 16.74 12.88
CA LYS A 123 -17.08 17.81 12.42
C LYS A 123 -17.25 18.02 10.91
N LEU A 124 -17.19 19.28 10.45
CA LEU A 124 -17.49 19.68 9.06
C LEU A 124 -16.54 19.06 8.01
N LYS A 125 -15.28 18.82 8.37
CA LYS A 125 -14.23 18.26 7.49
C LYS A 125 -14.44 16.79 7.11
N TYR A 126 -15.38 16.08 7.75
CA TYR A 126 -15.54 14.63 7.61
C TYR A 126 -16.58 14.22 6.56
N ARG A 127 -17.03 15.16 5.72
CA ARG A 127 -18.07 14.89 4.73
C ARG A 127 -17.53 14.24 3.45
N PHE A 128 -16.27 14.49 3.08
CA PHE A 128 -15.71 14.04 1.80
C PHE A 128 -14.21 13.75 1.92
N ASP A 129 -13.80 12.50 1.74
CA ASP A 129 -12.50 12.18 1.18
C ASP A 129 -12.65 11.83 -0.32
N SER A 130 -11.55 11.55 -1.01
CA SER A 130 -11.58 11.08 -2.41
C SER A 130 -12.34 9.76 -2.61
N GLN A 131 -12.88 9.15 -1.55
CA GLN A 131 -13.65 7.90 -1.52
C GLN A 131 -15.10 8.11 -1.01
N GLY A 132 -15.51 9.32 -0.63
CA GLY A 132 -16.87 9.66 -0.20
C GLY A 132 -16.99 10.02 1.30
N PHE A 133 -18.10 9.62 1.94
CA PHE A 133 -18.32 9.86 3.37
C PHE A 133 -17.37 9.01 4.23
N LEU A 134 -16.73 9.63 5.23
CA LEU A 134 -15.88 8.95 6.22
C LEU A 134 -16.72 8.06 7.15
N ARG A 135 -17.04 6.86 6.66
CA ARG A 135 -17.78 5.81 7.41
C ARG A 135 -16.88 4.96 8.30
N THR A 136 -15.58 4.92 8.00
CA THR A 136 -14.60 4.20 8.82
C THR A 136 -13.45 5.09 9.20
N ARG A 137 -12.86 4.79 10.36
CA ARG A 137 -11.77 5.55 10.95
C ARG A 137 -10.46 4.80 10.73
N LYS A 138 -9.39 5.55 10.50
CA LYS A 138 -8.04 4.99 10.53
C LYS A 138 -7.70 4.58 11.97
N ARG A 139 -7.03 3.45 12.12
CA ARG A 139 -6.48 2.98 13.39
C ARG A 139 -5.02 2.61 13.21
N LEU A 140 -4.26 2.76 14.29
CA LEU A 140 -2.90 2.24 14.38
C LEU A 140 -2.96 0.83 14.93
N ALA A 141 -2.51 -0.13 14.13
CA ALA A 141 -2.47 -1.54 14.46
C ALA A 141 -1.03 -2.03 14.57
N GLU A 142 -0.79 -2.90 15.54
CA GLU A 142 0.37 -3.76 15.58
C GLU A 142 0.06 -5.06 14.84
N ILE A 143 0.85 -5.34 13.81
CA ILE A 143 0.79 -6.55 13.01
C ILE A 143 1.73 -7.58 13.65
N SER A 144 1.11 -8.53 14.32
CA SER A 144 1.75 -9.72 14.88
C SER A 144 0.85 -10.92 14.57
N PRO A 145 1.22 -12.17 14.96
CA PRO A 145 0.33 -13.33 14.81
C PRO A 145 -1.10 -13.09 15.33
N LYS A 146 -1.25 -12.20 16.33
CA LYS A 146 -2.54 -11.64 16.72
C LYS A 146 -2.52 -10.12 16.52
N ILE A 147 -3.38 -9.62 15.64
CA ILE A 147 -3.49 -8.17 15.39
C ILE A 147 -3.98 -7.49 16.68
N ARG A 148 -3.30 -6.41 17.05
CA ARG A 148 -3.65 -5.62 18.22
C ARG A 148 -3.82 -4.16 17.83
N ASP A 149 -4.98 -3.60 18.17
CA ASP A 149 -5.21 -2.16 18.04
C ASP A 149 -4.47 -1.44 19.16
N LEU A 150 -3.62 -0.50 18.75
CA LEU A 150 -2.88 0.34 19.69
C LEU A 150 -3.67 1.61 19.98
N VAL A 151 -4.20 2.22 18.93
CA VAL A 151 -4.82 3.55 18.99
C VAL A 151 -5.91 3.63 17.92
N GLN A 152 -7.14 3.95 18.34
CA GLN A 152 -8.31 4.14 17.49
C GLN A 152 -9.07 5.39 17.95
N GLY A 153 -9.53 6.23 17.03
CA GLY A 153 -10.13 7.50 17.41
C GLY A 153 -10.22 8.50 16.26
N ASP A 154 -10.63 9.72 16.60
CA ASP A 154 -10.67 10.87 15.69
C ASP A 154 -9.29 11.53 15.66
N PHE A 155 -8.41 11.04 14.78
CA PHE A 155 -7.10 11.64 14.54
C PHE A 155 -7.21 12.76 13.51
N ASP A 156 -7.84 13.88 13.92
CA ASP A 156 -7.67 15.22 13.32
C ASP A 156 -7.02 16.14 14.34
#